data_AF-A0A1W6K1F2-F1
#
_entry.id   AF-A0A1W6K1F2-F1
#
_cell.length_a   1.000
_cell.length_b   1.000
_cell.length_c   1.000
_cell.angle_alpha   90.00
_cell.angle_beta   90.00
_cell.angle_gamma   90.00
#
_symmetry.space_group_name_H-M   'P 1'
#
loop_
_entity.id
_entity.type
_entity.pdbx_description
1 polymer ?
#
loop_
_entity_poly.entity_id
_entity_poly.type
_entity_poly.pdbx_seq_one_letter_code
_entity_poly.pdbx_strand_id
1 'polypeptide(L)'
;MVESHVKKHENKNTPKHLTFHLSEDEWLRYHQLDRETKQMIRLVVKSIIYNPELVQEAGYIYKLLISKTISPYVCPLCLIPFSSLFALKQHIRYQEHEKECKICGKKFTSTEALLDHICKKHNICVK
;
A
#
# COMPACT_ATOMS: atom_id res chain seq x y z
N MET A 1 46.16 6.38 -20.16
CA MET A 1 47.18 5.94 -19.19
C MET A 1 46.46 5.33 -18.00
N VAL A 2 46.62 4.01 -17.87
CA VAL A 2 46.34 3.10 -16.75
C VAL A 2 44.97 3.20 -16.05
N GLU A 3 44.01 2.44 -16.58
CA GLU A 3 42.92 1.86 -15.78
C GLU A 3 43.51 0.85 -14.80
N SER A 4 43.41 1.13 -13.50
CA SER A 4 43.70 0.15 -12.46
C SER A 4 42.39 -0.51 -12.03
N HIS A 5 42.12 -1.66 -12.63
CA HIS A 5 41.19 -2.65 -12.12
C HIS A 5 41.65 -3.14 -10.74
N VAL A 6 41.24 -2.44 -9.68
CA VAL A 6 41.18 -3.05 -8.36
C VAL A 6 39.89 -3.86 -8.33
N LYS A 7 39.97 -5.13 -8.75
CA LYS A 7 38.98 -6.14 -8.39
C LYS A 7 39.00 -6.23 -6.86
N LYS A 8 38.13 -5.47 -6.19
CA LYS A 8 37.85 -5.68 -4.77
C LYS A 8 37.36 -7.11 -4.66
N HIS A 9 38.17 -7.96 -4.01
CA HIS A 9 37.71 -9.24 -3.50
C HIS A 9 36.45 -8.96 -2.66
N GLU A 10 35.27 -9.30 -3.19
CA GLU A 10 34.05 -9.34 -2.39
C GLU A 10 34.26 -10.40 -1.31
N ASN A 11 34.56 -9.92 -0.11
CA ASN A 11 34.58 -10.73 1.08
C ASN A 11 33.15 -11.27 1.29
N LYS A 12 32.95 -12.56 1.03
CA LYS A 12 31.62 -13.23 1.01
C LYS A 12 30.90 -13.23 2.38
N ASN A 13 31.50 -12.63 3.41
CA ASN A 13 30.99 -12.60 4.78
C ASN A 13 30.57 -11.20 5.28
N THR A 14 30.54 -10.16 4.45
CA THR A 14 29.96 -8.88 4.90
C THR A 14 28.43 -8.93 4.87
N PRO A 15 27.74 -8.53 5.95
CA PRO A 15 26.28 -8.44 5.94
C PRO A 15 25.84 -7.46 4.86
N LYS A 16 24.97 -7.90 3.95
CA LYS A 16 24.37 -7.02 2.94
C LYS A 16 23.18 -6.29 3.59
N HIS A 17 23.21 -4.96 3.54
CA HIS A 17 22.18 -4.11 4.12
C HIS A 17 21.31 -3.49 3.01
N LEU A 18 20.00 -3.42 3.25
CA LEU A 18 19.09 -2.58 2.47
C LEU A 18 19.03 -1.20 3.11
N THR A 19 19.49 -0.18 2.39
CA THR A 19 19.50 1.22 2.84
C THR A 19 18.40 2.01 2.17
N PHE A 20 17.63 2.75 2.95
CA PHE A 20 16.62 3.70 2.47
C PHE A 20 17.12 5.12 2.77
N HIS A 21 17.07 6.01 1.78
CA HIS A 21 17.28 7.44 2.02
C HIS A 21 16.01 8.02 2.64
N LEU A 22 16.13 8.56 3.86
CA LEU A 22 15.03 9.18 4.60
C LEU A 22 15.31 10.67 4.77
N SER A 23 14.26 11.48 4.79
CA SER A 23 14.32 12.87 5.25
C SER A 23 14.64 12.94 6.75
N GLU A 24 15.05 14.12 7.24
CA GLU A 24 15.35 14.31 8.67
C GLU A 24 14.12 14.00 9.56
N ASP A 25 12.93 14.45 9.16
CA ASP A 25 11.68 14.18 9.87
C ASP A 25 11.34 12.69 9.93
N GLU A 26 11.52 11.97 8.82
CA GLU A 26 11.29 10.52 8.76
C GLU A 26 12.29 9.75 9.63
N TRP A 27 13.56 10.19 9.62
CA TRP A 27 14.60 9.61 10.46
C TRP A 27 14.28 9.78 11.94
N LEU A 28 13.89 10.99 12.37
CA LEU A 28 13.50 11.28 13.75
C LEU A 28 12.30 10.44 14.18
N ARG A 29 11.25 10.37 13.34
CA ARG A 29 10.07 9.55 13.60
C ARG A 29 10.44 8.08 13.73
N TYR A 30 11.25 7.53 12.82
CA TYR A 30 11.68 6.14 12.88
C TYR A 30 12.42 5.81 14.19
N HIS A 31 13.29 6.71 14.67
CA HIS A 31 14.06 6.47 15.89
C HIS A 31 13.20 6.50 17.15
N GLN A 32 12.10 7.25 17.14
CA GLN A 32 11.12 7.30 18.24
C GLN A 32 10.22 6.05 18.31
N LEU A 33 10.17 5.21 17.27
CA LEU A 33 9.35 3.99 17.28
C LEU A 33 9.89 2.97 18.29
N ASP A 34 8.97 2.24 18.91
CA ASP A 34 9.30 1.12 19.79
C ASP A 34 9.94 -0.06 19.03
N ARG A 35 10.45 -1.02 19.80
CA ARG A 35 11.17 -2.18 19.27
C ARG A 35 10.27 -3.07 18.41
N GLU A 36 9.01 -3.24 18.79
CA GLU A 36 8.05 -4.11 18.13
C GLU A 36 7.67 -3.55 16.75
N THR A 37 7.41 -2.25 16.67
CA THR A 37 7.12 -1.53 15.43
C THR A 37 8.30 -1.61 14.47
N LYS A 38 9.53 -1.40 14.97
CA LYS A 38 10.75 -1.56 14.15
C LYS A 38 10.91 -2.99 13.64
N GLN A 39 10.58 -3.99 14.46
CA GLN A 39 10.57 -5.39 14.06
C GLN A 39 9.53 -5.67 12.97
N MET A 40 8.31 -5.12 13.12
CA MET A 40 7.25 -5.24 12.12
C MET A 40 7.64 -4.61 10.78
N ILE A 41 8.22 -3.41 10.78
CA ILE A 41 8.74 -2.78 9.55
C ILE A 41 9.75 -3.71 8.87
N ARG A 42 10.69 -4.28 9.63
CA ARG A 42 11.68 -5.23 9.09
C ARG A 42 11.03 -6.48 8.51
N LEU A 43 10.00 -7.03 9.17
CA LEU A 43 9.28 -8.20 8.67
C LEU A 43 8.51 -7.88 7.39
N VAL A 44 7.81 -6.74 7.33
CA VAL A 44 7.10 -6.30 6.12
C VAL A 44 8.07 -6.14 4.96
N VAL A 45 9.20 -5.45 5.16
CA VAL A 45 10.25 -5.30 4.15
C VAL A 45 10.77 -6.66 3.68
N LYS A 46 11.03 -7.59 4.61
CA LYS A 46 11.43 -8.97 4.26
C LYS A 46 10.36 -9.68 3.43
N SER A 47 9.10 -9.64 3.85
CA SER A 47 7.99 -10.30 3.15
C SER A 47 7.84 -9.79 1.72
N ILE A 48 7.99 -8.47 1.51
CA ILE A 48 7.97 -7.83 0.19
C ILE A 48 9.15 -8.29 -0.67
N ILE A 49 10.35 -8.41 -0.10
CA ILE A 49 11.52 -8.90 -0.84
C ILE A 49 11.31 -10.33 -1.35
N TYR A 50 10.68 -11.21 -0.56
CA TYR A 50 10.42 -12.59 -0.95
C TYR A 50 9.17 -12.76 -1.82
N ASN A 51 8.22 -11.84 -1.76
CA ASN A 51 6.92 -11.91 -2.44
C ASN A 51 6.59 -10.51 -3.02
N PRO A 52 7.27 -10.09 -4.10
CA PRO A 52 7.13 -8.75 -4.66
C PRO A 52 5.73 -8.46 -5.22
N GLU A 53 4.95 -9.50 -5.55
CA GLU A 53 3.55 -9.39 -5.95
C GLU A 53 2.67 -8.76 -4.87
N LEU A 54 3.06 -8.84 -3.60
CA LEU A 54 2.38 -8.13 -2.50
C LEU A 54 2.34 -6.61 -2.74
N VAL A 55 3.30 -6.07 -3.50
CA VAL A 55 3.36 -4.64 -3.83
C VAL A 55 2.35 -4.24 -4.91
N GLN A 56 1.91 -5.18 -5.75
CA GLN A 56 0.91 -4.90 -6.80
C GLN A 56 -0.40 -4.35 -6.19
N GLU A 57 -0.76 -4.83 -5.00
CA GLU A 57 -1.95 -4.41 -4.27
C GLU A 57 -1.65 -3.35 -3.19
N ALA A 58 -0.40 -3.24 -2.74
CA ALA A 58 0.00 -2.37 -1.62
C ALA A 58 -0.27 -0.88 -1.87
N GLY A 59 -0.14 -0.42 -3.12
CA GLY A 59 -0.38 1.00 -3.46
C GLY A 59 -1.83 1.43 -3.22
N TYR A 60 -2.79 0.56 -3.54
CA TYR A 60 -4.20 0.81 -3.24
C TYR A 60 -4.45 0.76 -1.73
N ILE A 61 -3.94 -0.27 -1.05
CA ILE A 61 -4.14 -0.46 0.39
C ILE A 61 -3.57 0.74 1.17
N TYR A 62 -2.38 1.22 0.82
CA TYR A 62 -1.77 2.39 1.44
C TYR A 62 -2.66 3.63 1.32
N LYS A 63 -3.15 3.94 0.11
CA LYS A 63 -4.06 5.07 -0.13
C LYS A 63 -5.37 4.91 0.65
N LEU A 64 -5.94 3.71 0.69
CA LEU A 64 -7.13 3.40 1.47
C LEU A 64 -6.91 3.63 2.97
N LEU A 65 -5.77 3.19 3.50
CA LEU A 65 -5.43 3.37 4.92
C LEU A 65 -5.29 4.85 5.28
N ILE A 66 -4.65 5.66 4.44
CA ILE A 66 -4.57 7.11 4.62
C ILE A 66 -5.97 7.74 4.57
N SER A 67 -6.79 7.43 3.57
CA SER A 67 -8.16 7.97 3.51
C SER A 67 -8.97 7.59 4.76
N LYS A 68 -8.75 6.39 5.31
CA LYS A 68 -9.39 5.93 6.54
C LYS A 68 -8.97 6.69 7.80
N THR A 69 -7.79 7.32 7.81
CA THR A 69 -7.39 8.20 8.92
C THR A 69 -8.10 9.55 8.86
N ILE A 70 -8.61 9.94 7.68
CA ILE A 70 -9.39 11.18 7.48
C ILE A 70 -10.86 10.93 7.82
N SER A 71 -11.42 9.82 7.36
CA SER A 71 -12.79 9.41 7.68
C SER A 71 -12.96 7.89 7.64
N PRO A 72 -13.76 7.29 8.54
CA PRO A 72 -14.10 5.88 8.44
C PRO A 72 -14.94 5.55 7.19
N TYR A 73 -15.60 6.55 6.58
CA TYR A 73 -16.49 6.36 5.43
C TYR A 73 -15.75 6.68 4.12
N VAL A 74 -15.03 5.70 3.58
CA VAL A 74 -14.25 5.84 2.34
C VAL A 74 -14.88 5.05 1.21
N CYS A 75 -14.98 5.66 0.03
CA CYS A 75 -15.41 4.93 -1.17
C CYS A 75 -14.31 3.97 -1.64
N PRO A 76 -14.56 2.66 -1.75
CA PRO A 76 -13.55 1.71 -2.22
C PRO A 76 -13.24 1.85 -3.72
N LEU A 77 -14.08 2.55 -4.48
CA LEU A 77 -13.88 2.70 -5.93
C LEU A 77 -12.93 3.86 -6.26
N CYS A 78 -13.02 4.97 -5.53
CA CYS A 78 -12.24 6.19 -5.79
C CYS A 78 -11.39 6.68 -4.59
N LEU A 79 -11.49 6.02 -3.44
CA LEU A 79 -10.76 6.32 -2.19
C LEU A 79 -11.06 7.70 -1.57
N ILE A 80 -12.15 8.35 -1.99
CA ILE A 80 -12.59 9.63 -1.42
C ILE A 80 -13.23 9.39 -0.04
N PRO A 81 -12.80 10.14 1.01
CA PRO A 81 -13.43 10.12 2.33
C PRO A 81 -14.68 11.00 2.37
N PHE A 82 -15.70 10.56 3.12
CA PHE A 82 -16.96 11.27 3.31
C PHE A 82 -17.26 11.52 4.78
N SER A 83 -18.02 12.56 5.10
CA SER A 83 -18.38 12.89 6.49
C SER A 83 -19.36 11.91 7.13
N SER A 84 -20.09 11.13 6.34
CA SER A 84 -21.08 10.17 6.83
C SER A 84 -21.27 8.98 5.90
N LEU A 85 -21.79 7.87 6.44
CA LEU A 85 -22.17 6.71 5.65
C LEU A 85 -23.27 7.03 4.62
N PHE A 86 -24.21 7.90 4.98
CA PHE A 86 -25.28 8.32 4.07
C PHE A 86 -24.70 9.03 2.84
N ALA A 87 -23.77 9.97 3.04
CA ALA A 87 -23.09 10.67 1.95
C ALA A 87 -22.30 9.70 1.06
N LEU A 88 -21.61 8.73 1.66
CA LEU A 88 -20.89 7.68 0.92
C LEU A 88 -21.85 6.82 0.06
N LYS A 89 -22.98 6.38 0.61
CA LYS A 89 -23.98 5.59 -0.12
C LYS A 89 -24.57 6.36 -1.29
N GLN A 90 -24.88 7.64 -1.09
CA GLN A 90 -25.35 8.53 -2.16
C GLN A 90 -24.28 8.71 -3.25
N HIS A 91 -23.03 8.91 -2.86
CA HIS A 91 -21.91 9.00 -3.78
C HIS A 91 -21.77 7.74 -4.65
N ILE A 92 -21.81 6.55 -4.04
CA ILE A 92 -21.73 5.28 -4.78
C ILE A 92 -22.89 5.14 -5.77
N ARG A 93 -24.10 5.53 -5.37
CA ARG A 93 -25.32 5.35 -6.16
C ARG A 93 -25.41 6.27 -7.38
N TYR A 94 -24.98 7.53 -7.25
CA TYR A 94 -25.25 8.57 -8.25
C TYR A 94 -24.03 9.02 -9.03
N GLN A 95 -22.82 8.77 -8.55
CA GLN A 95 -21.61 9.08 -9.32
C GLN A 95 -21.28 7.95 -10.28
N GLU A 96 -20.77 8.32 -11.45
CA GLU A 96 -20.20 7.36 -12.37
C GLU A 96 -18.85 6.88 -11.85
N HIS A 97 -18.67 5.56 -11.79
CA HIS A 97 -17.42 4.93 -11.36
C HIS A 97 -16.86 4.10 -12.50
N GLU A 98 -15.53 4.07 -12.57
CA GLU A 98 -14.86 3.08 -13.40
C GLU A 98 -15.21 1.68 -12.93
N LYS A 99 -15.62 0.82 -13.87
CA LYS A 99 -16.04 -0.56 -13.59
C LYS A 99 -14.84 -1.51 -13.58
N GLU A 100 -13.76 -1.10 -12.93
CA GLU A 100 -12.51 -1.85 -12.83
C GLU A 100 -12.04 -1.91 -11.37
N CYS A 101 -11.64 -3.09 -10.92
CA CYS A 101 -11.06 -3.25 -9.60
C CYS A 101 -9.66 -2.63 -9.56
N LYS A 102 -9.49 -1.57 -8.78
CA LYS A 102 -8.20 -0.90 -8.60
C LYS A 102 -7.16 -1.70 -7.80
N ILE A 103 -7.53 -2.89 -7.32
CA ILE A 103 -6.65 -3.80 -6.59
C ILE A 103 -6.06 -4.84 -7.56
N CYS A 104 -6.91 -5.55 -8.30
CA CYS A 104 -6.48 -6.64 -9.19
C CYS A 104 -6.65 -6.37 -10.70
N GLY A 105 -7.14 -5.19 -11.10
CA GLY A 105 -7.33 -4.78 -12.50
C GLY A 105 -8.51 -5.44 -13.22
N LYS A 106 -9.33 -6.25 -12.54
CA LYS A 106 -10.45 -6.97 -13.17
C LYS A 106 -11.59 -6.01 -13.54
N LYS A 107 -12.11 -6.12 -14.77
CA LYS A 107 -13.25 -5.34 -15.28
C LYS A 107 -14.60 -6.01 -15.01
N PHE A 108 -15.63 -5.20 -14.83
CA PHE A 108 -16.99 -5.62 -14.48
C PHE A 108 -18.02 -4.87 -15.33
N THR A 109 -19.23 -5.43 -15.42
CA THR A 109 -20.34 -4.84 -16.19
C THR A 109 -21.12 -3.78 -15.41
N SER A 110 -21.11 -3.86 -14.07
CA SER A 110 -21.74 -2.89 -13.17
C SER A 110 -20.90 -2.58 -11.92
N THR A 111 -21.25 -1.46 -11.28
CA THR A 111 -20.68 -1.01 -10.01
C THR A 111 -20.99 -1.97 -8.86
N GLU A 112 -22.20 -2.53 -8.83
CA GLU A 112 -22.61 -3.50 -7.80
C GLU A 112 -21.78 -4.77 -7.89
N ALA A 113 -21.54 -5.29 -9.10
CA ALA A 113 -20.71 -6.48 -9.31
C ALA A 113 -19.26 -6.24 -8.88
N LEU A 114 -18.73 -5.04 -9.13
CA LEU A 114 -17.41 -4.63 -8.67
C LEU A 114 -17.34 -4.52 -7.14
N LEU A 115 -18.34 -3.90 -6.50
CA LEU A 115 -18.40 -3.79 -5.03
C LEU A 115 -18.50 -5.15 -4.35
N ASP A 116 -19.33 -6.06 -4.88
CA ASP A 116 -19.42 -7.43 -4.39
C ASP A 116 -18.08 -8.18 -4.52
N HIS A 117 -17.40 -8.02 -5.66
CA HIS A 117 -16.07 -8.57 -5.88
C HIS A 117 -15.06 -8.02 -4.85
N ILE A 118 -14.98 -6.71 -4.67
CA ILE A 118 -14.04 -6.08 -3.72
C ILE A 118 -14.31 -6.58 -2.28
N CYS A 119 -15.58 -6.70 -1.89
CA CYS A 119 -15.94 -7.19 -0.57
C CYS A 119 -15.59 -8.68 -0.38
N LYS A 120 -15.83 -9.54 -1.38
CA LYS A 120 -15.59 -11.00 -1.27
C LYS A 120 -14.16 -11.44 -1.53
N LYS A 121 -13.42 -10.74 -2.40
CA LYS A 121 -12.06 -11.12 -2.83
C LYS A 121 -10.97 -10.32 -2.13
N HIS A 122 -11.26 -9.09 -1.72
CA HIS A 122 -10.30 -8.20 -1.08
C HIS A 122 -10.73 -7.75 0.32
N ASN A 123 -11.87 -8.26 0.83
CA ASN A 123 -12.37 -8.02 2.19
C ASN A 123 -12.56 -6.53 2.54
N ILE A 124 -12.84 -5.70 1.53
CA ILE A 124 -13.14 -4.28 1.71
C ILE A 124 -14.62 -4.06 1.39
N CYS A 125 -15.43 -3.89 2.44
CA CYS A 125 -16.87 -3.80 2.32
C CYS A 125 -17.35 -2.43 2.79
N VAL A 126 -18.31 -1.85 2.07
CA VAL A 126 -19.10 -0.71 2.52
C VAL A 126 -20.39 -1.27 3.11
N LYS A 127 -20.54 -1.23 4.44
CA LYS A 127 -21.78 -1.63 5.14
C LYS A 127 -22.67 -0.40 5.34
#